data_AF-A0A2W2EQD4-F1
#
_entry.id   AF-A0A2W2EQD4-F1
#
_cell.length_a   1.000
_cell.length_b   1.000
_cell.length_c   1.000
_cell.angle_alpha   90.00
_cell.angle_beta   90.00
_cell.angle_gamma   90.00
#
_symmetry.space_group_name_H-M   'P 1'
#
loop_
_entity.id
_entity.type
_entity.pdbx_description
1 polymer ?
#
loop_
_entity_poly.entity_id
_entity_poly.type
_entity_poly.pdbx_seq_one_letter_code
_entity_poly.pdbx_strand_id
1 'polypeptide(L)'
;MPAILPDGEAVPASGELPASAFDGFGARPFGFYVHVPFCVTRCGYCDFNTYTSGELGPGASPRDYADTAIEEVRLARRVLERDTGAVPRV
;
A
#
# COMPACT_ATOMS: atom_id res chain seq x y z
N MET A 1 -17.21 -20.35 -1.01
CA MET A 1 -17.46 -18.97 -1.45
C MET A 1 -16.41 -18.09 -0.79
N PRO A 2 -15.57 -17.35 -1.54
CA PRO A 2 -14.72 -16.34 -0.91
C PRO A 2 -15.60 -15.34 -0.14
N ALA A 3 -15.08 -14.81 0.97
CA ALA A 3 -15.81 -13.84 1.78
C ALA A 3 -16.11 -12.59 0.94
N ILE A 4 -17.34 -12.07 1.05
CA ILE A 4 -17.70 -10.77 0.48
C ILE A 4 -16.96 -9.72 1.30
N LEU A 5 -16.12 -8.91 0.63
CA LEU A 5 -15.48 -7.78 1.30
C LEU A 5 -16.55 -6.77 1.74
N PRO A 6 -16.37 -6.13 2.90
CA PRO A 6 -17.27 -5.06 3.31
C PRO A 6 -17.24 -3.92 2.29
N ASP A 7 -18.35 -3.18 2.18
CA ASP A 7 -18.38 -1.95 1.40
C ASP A 7 -17.33 -0.98 1.96
N GLY A 8 -16.40 -0.58 1.10
CA GLY A 8 -15.33 0.36 1.42
C GLY A 8 -15.58 1.73 0.79
N GLU A 9 -15.05 2.77 1.41
CA GLU A 9 -14.96 4.08 0.77
C GLU A 9 -13.82 4.06 -0.26
N ALA A 10 -14.06 4.64 -1.44
CA ALA A 10 -13.03 4.74 -2.46
C ALA A 10 -11.92 5.69 -1.98
N VAL A 11 -10.66 5.27 -2.17
CA VAL A 11 -9.51 6.13 -1.85
C VAL A 11 -9.54 7.35 -2.79
N PRO A 12 -9.37 8.59 -2.27
CA PRO A 12 -9.28 9.77 -3.10
C PRO A 12 -8.17 9.65 -4.14
N ALA A 13 -8.43 10.08 -5.39
CA ALA A 13 -7.42 10.05 -6.46
C ALA A 13 -6.18 10.90 -6.14
N SER A 14 -6.32 11.89 -5.24
CA SER A 14 -5.22 12.72 -4.75
C SER A 14 -4.37 12.05 -3.67
N GLY A 15 -4.78 10.88 -3.15
CA GLY A 15 -4.11 10.18 -2.05
C GLY A 15 -4.22 10.87 -0.69
N GLU A 16 -5.12 11.85 -0.57
CA GLU A 16 -5.33 12.60 0.68
C GLU A 16 -5.77 11.70 1.83
N LEU A 17 -5.21 11.95 3.02
CA LEU A 17 -5.54 11.23 4.23
C LEU A 17 -6.52 12.05 5.10
N PRO A 18 -7.43 11.40 5.83
CA PRO A 18 -8.27 12.09 6.79
C PRO A 18 -7.41 12.68 7.93
N ALA A 19 -7.89 13.76 8.56
CA ALA A 19 -7.16 14.45 9.63
C ALA A 19 -6.74 13.51 10.79
N SER A 20 -7.57 12.52 11.11
CA SER A 20 -7.29 11.52 12.15
C SER A 20 -6.09 10.62 11.84
N ALA A 21 -5.67 10.50 10.58
CA ALA A 21 -4.48 9.72 10.21
C ALA A 21 -3.19 10.31 10.80
N PHE A 22 -3.19 11.59 11.16
CA PHE A 22 -2.04 12.30 11.70
C PHE A 22 -1.99 12.29 13.24
N ASP A 23 -2.96 11.67 13.91
CA ASP A 23 -3.01 11.62 15.37
C ASP A 23 -1.75 10.92 15.93
N GLY A 24 -0.98 11.64 16.74
CA GLY A 24 0.27 11.13 17.31
C GLY A 24 1.40 10.93 16.29
N PHE A 25 1.32 11.55 15.10
CA PHE A 25 2.44 11.64 14.17
C PHE A 25 3.63 12.36 14.83
N GLY A 26 4.84 11.83 14.68
CA GLY A 26 6.05 12.35 15.34
C GLY A 26 6.21 11.97 16.81
N ALA A 27 5.16 11.50 17.50
CA ALA A 27 5.23 10.99 18.87
C ALA A 27 5.61 9.49 18.95
N ARG A 28 5.50 8.78 17.82
CA ARG A 28 5.80 7.35 17.68
C ARG A 28 6.89 7.14 16.62
N PRO A 29 7.71 6.07 16.70
CA PRO A 29 8.61 5.70 15.63
C PRO A 29 7.87 5.58 14.31
N PHE A 30 8.46 6.14 13.26
CA PHE A 30 7.90 6.07 11.91
C PHE A 30 8.36 4.80 11.22
N GLY A 31 7.46 4.16 10.49
CA GLY A 31 7.75 2.96 9.70
C GLY A 31 6.66 2.74 8.66
N PHE A 32 6.99 1.99 7.62
CA PHE A 32 6.06 1.64 6.55
C PHE A 32 6.18 0.16 6.21
N TYR A 33 5.07 -0.41 5.74
CA TYR A 33 4.97 -1.78 5.30
C TYR A 33 4.80 -1.81 3.78
N VAL A 34 5.61 -2.61 3.10
CA VAL A 34 5.48 -2.85 1.66
C VAL A 34 5.08 -4.30 1.45
N HIS A 35 3.95 -4.51 0.79
CA HIS A 35 3.42 -5.85 0.54
C HIS A 35 3.88 -6.38 -0.82
N VAL A 36 4.74 -7.40 -0.83
CA VAL A 36 5.16 -8.08 -2.07
C VAL A 36 4.34 -9.36 -2.25
N PRO A 37 3.36 -9.41 -3.18
CA PRO A 37 2.37 -10.50 -3.21
C PRO A 37 2.75 -11.67 -4.11
N PHE A 38 4.01 -11.78 -4.55
CA PHE A 38 4.42 -12.74 -5.57
C PHE A 38 5.13 -13.94 -4.95
N CYS A 39 4.77 -15.12 -5.43
CA CYS A 39 5.48 -16.37 -5.14
C CYS A 39 5.74 -17.10 -6.46
N VAL A 40 6.90 -17.76 -6.57
CA VAL A 40 7.19 -18.65 -7.70
C VAL A 40 6.18 -19.79 -7.77
N THR A 41 5.70 -20.26 -6.62
CA THR A 41 4.65 -21.27 -6.51
C THR A 41 3.81 -21.00 -5.26
N ARG A 42 2.49 -21.20 -5.35
CA ARG A 42 1.58 -21.10 -4.21
C ARG A 42 1.52 -22.43 -3.47
N CYS A 43 1.87 -22.44 -2.18
CA CYS A 43 1.73 -23.63 -1.34
C CYS A 43 0.24 -23.95 -1.12
N GLY A 44 -0.13 -25.24 -1.04
CA GLY A 44 -1.52 -25.66 -0.84
C GLY A 44 -2.15 -25.23 0.50
N TYR A 45 -1.33 -24.81 1.46
CA TYR A 45 -1.75 -24.28 2.76
C TYR A 45 -1.61 -22.75 2.86
N CYS A 46 -1.25 -22.06 1.76
CA CYS A 46 -0.93 -20.63 1.81
C CYS A 46 -2.19 -19.78 2.06
N ASP A 47 -2.20 -19.09 3.20
CA ASP A 47 -3.24 -18.14 3.62
C ASP A 47 -2.76 -16.67 3.53
N PHE A 48 -1.57 -16.43 2.97
CA PHE A 48 -1.12 -15.08 2.67
C PHE A 48 -1.84 -14.53 1.44
N ASN A 49 -2.09 -13.21 1.46
CA ASN A 49 -2.53 -12.45 0.29
C ASN A 49 -1.45 -12.53 -0.78
N THR A 50 -1.57 -13.53 -1.65
CA THR A 50 -0.64 -13.82 -2.73
C THR A 50 -1.46 -13.99 -4.00
N TYR A 51 -0.98 -13.39 -5.08
CA TYR A 51 -1.68 -13.41 -6.35
C TYR A 51 -0.79 -14.07 -7.39
N THR A 52 -1.40 -14.93 -8.20
CA THR A 52 -0.73 -15.52 -9.35
C THR A 52 -0.64 -14.51 -10.49
N SER A 53 0.38 -14.66 -11.33
CA SER A 53 0.62 -13.78 -12.47
C SER A 53 -0.60 -13.78 -13.41
N GLY A 54 -1.31 -12.65 -13.47
CA GLY A 54 -2.49 -12.44 -14.31
C GLY A 54 -3.80 -12.22 -13.55
N GLU A 55 -3.84 -12.47 -12.23
CA GLU A 55 -5.03 -12.16 -11.39
C GLU A 55 -5.16 -10.67 -11.08
N LEU A 56 -4.05 -9.93 -11.15
CA LEU A 56 -4.01 -8.49 -10.93
C LEU A 56 -3.90 -7.76 -12.27
N GLY A 57 -4.60 -6.62 -12.37
CA GLY A 57 -4.56 -5.76 -13.55
C GLY A 57 -3.20 -5.09 -13.80
N PRO A 58 -3.12 -4.20 -14.79
CA PRO A 58 -1.89 -3.45 -15.11
C PRO A 58 -1.28 -2.76 -13.87
N GLY A 59 0.05 -2.75 -13.78
CA GLY A 59 0.80 -2.13 -12.67
C GLY A 59 1.00 -3.04 -11.44
N ALA A 60 0.34 -4.19 -11.40
CA ALA A 60 0.43 -5.13 -10.29
C ALA A 60 1.04 -6.49 -10.68
N SER A 61 1.71 -6.54 -11.84
CA SER A 61 2.48 -7.70 -12.27
C SER A 61 3.87 -7.72 -11.61
N PRO A 62 4.56 -8.87 -11.51
CA PRO A 62 5.95 -8.90 -11.04
C PRO A 62 6.91 -8.01 -11.84
N ARG A 63 6.58 -7.71 -13.10
CA ARG A 63 7.39 -6.86 -13.98
C ARG A 63 7.23 -5.38 -13.65
N ASP A 64 6.01 -4.94 -13.36
CA ASP A 64 5.68 -3.52 -13.23
C ASP A 64 5.60 -3.07 -11.76
N TYR A 65 5.41 -4.03 -10.84
CA TYR A 65 5.14 -3.76 -9.42
C TYR A 65 6.19 -2.89 -8.75
N ALA A 66 7.47 -3.11 -9.04
CA ALA A 66 8.53 -2.32 -8.41
C ALA A 66 8.41 -0.83 -8.75
N ASP A 67 8.14 -0.51 -10.02
CA ASP A 67 7.96 0.87 -10.48
C ASP A 67 6.69 1.47 -9.88
N THR A 68 5.59 0.72 -9.86
CA THR A 68 4.34 1.16 -9.22
C THR A 68 4.50 1.43 -7.73
N ALA A 69 5.17 0.54 -6.99
CA ALA A 69 5.43 0.71 -5.56
C ALA A 69 6.33 1.93 -5.28
N ILE A 70 7.31 2.21 -6.15
CA ILE A 70 8.14 3.42 -6.04
C ILE A 70 7.29 4.68 -6.21
N GLU A 71 6.38 4.70 -7.20
CA GLU A 71 5.47 5.84 -7.39
C GLU A 71 4.51 6.03 -6.22
N GLU A 72 4.01 4.94 -5.61
CA GLU A 72 3.20 5.01 -4.39
C GLU A 72 4.00 5.59 -3.21
N VAL A 73 5.25 5.17 -3.00
CA VAL A 73 6.11 5.74 -1.95
C VAL A 73 6.37 7.23 -2.19
N ARG A 74 6.57 7.63 -3.45
CA ARG A 74 6.71 9.05 -3.82
C ARG A 74 5.42 9.83 -3.55
N LEU A 75 4.26 9.25 -3.83
CA LEU A 75 2.96 9.84 -3.50
C LEU A 75 2.78 9.99 -2.00
N ALA A 76 3.01 8.92 -1.23
CA ALA A 76 2.88 8.92 0.23
C ALA A 76 3.76 9.99 0.86
N ARG A 77 5.01 10.14 0.39
CA ARG A 77 5.90 11.22 0.81
C ARG A 77 5.28 12.60 0.58
N ARG A 78 4.78 12.88 -0.64
CA ARG A 78 4.17 14.19 -0.97
C ARG A 78 2.95 14.50 -0.10
N VAL A 79 2.09 13.51 0.12
CA VAL A 79 0.88 13.66 0.94
C VAL A 79 1.25 13.95 2.39
N LEU A 80 2.17 13.16 2.96
CA LEU A 80 2.61 13.36 4.34
C LEU A 80 3.33 14.71 4.51
N GLU A 81 4.28 15.07 3.63
CA GLU A 81 5.00 16.36 3.70
C GLU A 81 4.06 17.57 3.63
N ARG A 82 2.99 17.51 2.81
CA ARG A 82 2.01 18.58 2.71
C ARG A 82 1.31 18.85 4.05
N ASP A 83 0.93 17.80 4.76
CA ASP A 83 0.08 17.89 5.94
C ASP A 83 0.88 17.95 7.26
N THR A 84 2.12 17.44 7.27
CA THR A 84 3.01 17.42 8.46
C THR A 84 4.23 18.32 8.35
N GLY A 85 4.48 18.93 7.19
CA GLY A 85 5.65 19.78 6.89
C GLY A 85 6.94 19.00 6.62
N ALA A 86 7.12 17.83 7.22
CA ALA A 86 8.25 16.93 6.94
C ALA A 86 7.91 15.47 7.29
N VAL A 87 8.52 14.53 6.57
CA VAL A 87 8.42 13.09 6.83
C VAL A 87 9.67 12.62 7.59
N PRO A 88 9.53 11.89 8.72
CA PRO A 88 10.65 11.29 9.41
C PRO A 88 11.49 10.38 8.49
N ARG A 89 12.80 10.40 8.67
CA ARG A 89 13.70 9.50 7.96
C ARG A 89 13.72 8.13 8.66
N VAL A 90 13.73 7.09 7.85
CA VAL A 90 13.84 5.68 8.25
C VAL A 90 15.24 5.17 7.96
#